data_AF-A0A7V8VTA3-F1
#
_entry.id   AF-A0A7V8VTA3-F1
#
_cell.length_a   1.000
_cell.length_b   1.000
_cell.length_c   1.000
_cell.angle_alpha   90.00
_cell.angle_beta   90.00
_cell.angle_gamma   90.00
#
_symmetry.space_group_name_H-M   'P 1'
#
loop_
_entity.id
_entity.type
_entity.pdbx_description
1 polymer ?
#
loop_
_entity_poly.entity_id
_entity_poly.type
_entity_poly.pdbx_seq_one_letter_code
_entity_poly.pdbx_strand_id
1 'polypeptide(L)'
;MKMLGRMGRGGESRGPHLLALLALLALGGAASCGVKYSAYPSEPSIATLDAVYRQDREATGAELQAVQVVRSGARLPARVGMELQDGDWVETDAETRALLSFRMGYEVQLAPESHLVVHNPRVTLTRGWAYVRKKLEQVRESFRVETEFVIAGTAGTEFLIGSEPGDVVTVTVVEGVVRLEPTAAQWQPVALRPLEQGTVRGDAPPQTRQLPRQEVDVLHAPWAPACGFPRWSGSRRRRRGGSSSGRASSWESSAARSPGRRSRER
;
A
#
# COMPACT_ATOMS: atom_id res chain seq x y z
N MET A 1 -56.20 -2.58 30.92
CA MET A 1 -55.63 -3.17 32.17
C MET A 1 -54.18 -2.68 32.26
N LYS A 2 -53.91 -1.55 32.94
CA LYS A 2 -53.44 -1.46 34.34
C LYS A 2 -52.29 -2.42 34.66
N MET A 3 -51.06 -1.90 34.78
CA MET A 3 -50.25 -1.92 36.01
C MET A 3 -49.03 -0.99 35.85
N LEU A 4 -49.04 0.09 36.63
CA LEU A 4 -47.94 1.02 36.87
C LEU A 4 -47.23 0.56 38.16
N GLY A 5 -45.92 0.29 38.10
CA GLY A 5 -45.08 0.03 39.26
C GLY A 5 -44.34 1.31 39.70
N ARG A 6 -44.58 1.71 40.94
CA ARG A 6 -44.09 2.93 41.62
C ARG A 6 -43.21 2.52 42.81
N MET A 7 -42.36 3.45 43.26
CA MET A 7 -41.56 3.48 44.52
C MET A 7 -40.12 2.94 44.38
N GLY A 8 -39.09 3.55 44.97
CA GLY A 8 -39.09 4.32 46.21
C GLY A 8 -38.11 5.50 46.30
N ARG A 9 -38.44 6.35 47.29
CA ARG A 9 -37.71 7.52 47.80
C ARG A 9 -36.63 7.10 48.79
N GLY A 10 -35.59 7.93 48.88
CA GLY A 10 -34.71 8.10 50.04
C GLY A 10 -33.55 9.00 49.60
N GLY A 11 -33.12 10.04 50.29
CA GLY A 11 -33.47 10.66 51.56
C GLY A 11 -32.50 11.83 51.70
N GLU A 12 -32.97 12.95 52.23
CA GLU A 12 -32.23 14.19 52.47
C GLU A 12 -30.98 14.00 53.34
N SER A 13 -29.93 14.76 53.07
CA SER A 13 -29.11 15.37 54.13
C SER A 13 -28.60 16.73 53.67
N ARG A 14 -29.22 17.78 54.24
CA ARG A 14 -28.77 19.16 54.22
C ARG A 14 -27.86 19.38 55.41
N GLY A 15 -26.73 20.04 55.19
CA GLY A 15 -25.96 20.70 56.25
C GLY A 15 -25.38 22.00 55.73
N PRO A 16 -25.86 23.16 56.20
CA PRO A 16 -25.22 24.46 55.98
C PRO A 16 -24.70 25.02 57.32
N HIS A 17 -23.38 25.10 57.50
CA HIS A 17 -22.75 25.99 58.48
C HIS A 17 -21.43 26.48 57.87
N LEU A 18 -21.33 27.73 57.41
CA LEU A 18 -21.01 28.97 58.15
C LEU A 18 -19.48 29.25 58.22
N LEU A 19 -19.07 30.14 57.31
CA LEU A 19 -18.08 31.24 57.42
C LEU A 19 -17.09 31.28 58.61
N ALA A 20 -15.79 31.38 58.30
CA ALA A 20 -14.84 32.44 58.71
C ALA A 20 -13.40 32.05 58.27
N LEU A 21 -12.75 32.71 57.30
CA LEU A 21 -12.02 33.99 57.36
C LEU A 21 -10.65 33.87 58.05
N LEU A 22 -9.55 33.80 57.28
CA LEU A 22 -8.30 34.58 57.50
C LEU A 22 -7.23 34.29 56.43
N ALA A 23 -6.70 35.38 55.89
CA ALA A 23 -5.63 35.44 54.92
C ALA A 23 -4.26 35.20 55.57
N LEU A 24 -3.34 34.55 54.85
CA LEU A 24 -1.91 34.82 54.99
C LEU A 24 -1.18 34.58 53.66
N LEU A 25 -0.59 35.65 53.13
CA LEU A 25 0.40 35.66 52.06
C LEU A 25 1.70 35.00 52.54
N ALA A 26 2.21 34.03 51.79
CA ALA A 26 3.63 33.71 51.79
C ALA A 26 4.06 33.21 50.40
N LEU A 27 5.03 33.92 49.85
CA LEU A 27 5.76 33.65 48.62
C LEU A 27 6.37 32.25 48.60
N GLY A 28 6.45 31.63 47.41
CA GLY A 28 7.42 30.55 47.22
C GLY A 28 7.10 29.60 46.07
N GLY A 29 7.65 29.90 44.89
CA GLY A 29 8.04 28.89 43.90
C GLY A 29 6.91 28.02 43.33
N ALA A 30 6.29 28.48 42.25
CA ALA A 30 5.74 27.57 41.27
C ALA A 30 6.91 26.77 40.67
N ALA A 31 7.26 25.66 41.32
CA ALA A 31 8.02 24.61 40.69
C ALA A 31 7.16 24.13 39.52
N SER A 32 7.42 24.67 38.34
CA SER A 32 7.07 23.98 37.12
C SER A 32 7.79 22.64 37.20
N CYS A 33 7.05 21.59 37.58
CA CYS A 33 7.42 20.25 37.19
C CYS A 33 7.36 20.26 35.66
N GLY A 34 8.45 20.73 35.05
CA GLY A 34 8.74 20.50 33.66
C GLY A 34 8.78 19.00 33.52
N VAL A 35 7.66 18.42 33.10
CA VAL A 35 7.63 17.10 32.51
C VAL A 35 8.56 17.23 31.32
N LYS A 36 9.83 16.88 31.55
CA LYS A 36 10.78 16.61 30.50
C LYS A 36 10.13 15.45 29.76
N TYR A 37 9.42 15.76 28.67
CA TYR A 37 9.11 14.77 27.66
C TYR A 37 10.46 14.25 27.20
N SER A 38 10.88 13.15 27.83
CA SER A 38 11.99 12.35 27.41
C SER A 38 11.79 12.16 25.93
N ALA A 39 12.76 12.60 25.13
CA ALA A 39 12.79 12.31 23.70
C ALA A 39 12.72 10.80 23.59
N TYR A 40 11.51 10.28 23.35
CA TYR A 40 11.34 8.87 23.03
C TYR A 40 12.24 8.61 21.83
N PRO A 41 13.02 7.52 21.83
CA PRO A 41 13.76 7.14 20.65
C PRO A 41 12.75 7.10 19.51
N SER A 42 12.93 7.97 18.52
CA SER A 42 12.07 8.01 17.33
C SER A 42 12.07 6.61 16.76
N GLU A 43 10.89 5.98 16.70
CA GLU A 43 10.78 4.63 16.13
C GLU A 43 11.43 4.61 14.74
N PRO A 44 12.14 3.51 14.42
CA PRO A 44 12.79 3.41 13.12
C PRO A 44 11.73 3.53 12.02
N SER A 45 12.02 4.34 10.99
CA SER A 45 11.10 4.46 9.86
C SER A 45 10.94 3.10 9.17
N ILE A 46 9.72 2.80 8.74
CA ILE A 46 9.36 1.52 8.15
C ILE A 46 9.13 1.63 6.64
N ALA A 47 8.72 2.83 6.21
CA ALA A 47 8.54 3.19 4.81
C ALA A 47 8.91 4.65 4.55
N THR A 48 8.96 5.02 3.28
CA THR A 48 9.18 6.38 2.80
C THR A 48 8.10 6.73 1.78
N LEU A 49 7.55 7.95 1.86
CA LEU A 49 6.73 8.52 0.79
C LEU A 49 7.65 8.96 -0.36
N ASP A 50 7.82 8.12 -1.36
CA ASP A 50 8.78 8.30 -2.45
C ASP A 50 8.28 9.26 -3.53
N ALA A 51 6.98 9.23 -3.83
CA ALA A 51 6.40 10.11 -4.83
C ALA A 51 4.91 10.34 -4.58
N VAL A 52 4.42 11.45 -5.11
CA VAL A 52 3.00 11.79 -5.18
C VAL A 52 2.72 12.16 -6.62
N TYR A 53 1.66 11.60 -7.22
CA TYR A 53 1.29 11.88 -8.61
C TYR A 53 -0.11 12.48 -8.67
N ARG A 54 -0.29 13.51 -9.49
CA ARG A 54 -1.61 14.08 -9.82
C ARG A 54 -1.79 14.05 -11.32
N GLN A 55 -2.83 13.37 -11.83
CA GLN A 55 -3.09 13.29 -13.28
C GLN A 55 -1.84 12.92 -14.11
N ASP A 56 -1.11 11.88 -13.67
CA ASP A 56 0.08 11.30 -14.33
C ASP A 56 1.38 12.12 -14.33
N ARG A 57 1.43 13.23 -13.60
CA ARG A 57 2.68 13.96 -13.31
C ARG A 57 3.02 13.89 -11.83
N GLU A 58 4.30 13.98 -11.48
CA GLU A 58 4.69 14.18 -10.08
C GLU A 58 4.15 15.52 -9.56
N ALA A 59 3.55 15.46 -8.37
CA ALA A 59 3.06 16.62 -7.65
C ALA A 59 4.22 17.35 -6.98
N THR A 60 4.14 18.67 -6.92
CA THR A 60 5.19 19.50 -6.30
C THR A 60 4.61 20.58 -5.40
N GLY A 61 5.42 21.07 -4.45
CA GLY A 61 5.06 22.19 -3.58
C GLY A 61 3.75 21.94 -2.82
N ALA A 62 2.77 22.83 -3.04
CA ALA A 62 1.46 22.76 -2.38
C ALA A 62 0.63 21.54 -2.80
N GLU A 63 0.87 20.96 -3.97
CA GLU A 63 0.11 19.80 -4.47
C GLU A 63 0.39 18.53 -3.66
N LEU A 64 1.54 18.47 -2.99
CA LEU A 64 1.86 17.36 -2.08
C LEU A 64 0.86 17.27 -0.92
N GLN A 65 0.21 18.38 -0.55
CA GLN A 65 -0.79 18.41 0.53
C GLN A 65 -2.10 17.71 0.15
N ALA A 66 -2.26 17.28 -1.10
CA ALA A 66 -3.32 16.36 -1.53
C ALA A 66 -3.15 14.94 -0.96
N VAL A 67 -1.96 14.63 -0.46
CA VAL A 67 -1.71 13.46 0.40
C VAL A 67 -1.67 13.94 1.85
N GLN A 68 -2.48 13.32 2.69
CA GLN A 68 -2.50 13.58 4.13
C GLN A 68 -1.75 12.46 4.84
N VAL A 69 -0.79 12.84 5.69
CA VAL A 69 -0.18 11.93 6.66
C VAL A 69 -0.67 12.30 8.05
N VAL A 70 -1.14 11.33 8.82
CA VAL A 70 -1.56 11.51 10.22
C VAL A 70 -0.70 10.63 11.10
N ARG A 71 -0.01 11.24 12.07
CA ARG A 71 0.83 10.55 13.05
C ARG A 71 0.32 10.83 14.46
N SER A 72 -0.07 9.78 15.17
CA SER A 72 -0.60 9.91 16.55
C SER A 72 -1.72 10.96 16.67
N GLY A 73 -2.59 11.03 15.67
CA GLY A 73 -3.70 12.00 15.59
C GLY A 73 -3.33 13.39 15.06
N ALA A 74 -2.05 13.72 14.89
CA ALA A 74 -1.61 14.99 14.33
C ALA A 74 -1.46 14.91 12.80
N ARG A 75 -2.06 15.86 12.09
CA ARG A 75 -1.88 16.02 10.63
C ARG A 75 -0.50 16.59 10.33
N LEU A 76 0.27 15.87 9.54
CA LEU A 76 1.59 16.27 9.08
C LEU A 76 1.52 16.68 7.60
N PRO A 77 2.22 17.76 7.21
CA PRO A 77 2.30 18.12 5.81
C PRO A 77 3.14 17.07 5.06
N ALA A 78 2.53 16.41 4.08
CA ALA A 78 3.22 15.39 3.29
C ALA A 78 4.37 16.00 2.50
N ARG A 79 5.48 15.25 2.41
CA ARG A 79 6.68 15.61 1.67
C ARG A 79 7.25 14.37 1.01
N VAL A 80 7.78 14.53 -0.21
CA VAL A 80 8.58 13.47 -0.84
C VAL A 80 9.84 13.22 0.01
N GLY A 81 10.19 11.95 0.19
CA GLY A 81 11.26 11.51 1.08
C GLY A 81 10.86 11.50 2.57
N MET A 82 9.61 11.78 2.91
CA MET A 82 9.12 11.71 4.28
C MET A 82 9.15 10.28 4.79
N GLU A 83 9.80 10.08 5.93
CA GLU A 83 9.82 8.82 6.64
C GLU A 83 8.49 8.56 7.36
N LEU A 84 7.91 7.40 7.09
CA LEU A 84 6.71 6.89 7.72
C LEU A 84 7.06 5.93 8.87
N GLN A 85 6.32 6.06 9.96
CA GLN A 85 6.46 5.29 11.20
C GLN A 85 5.31 4.28 11.33
N ASP A 86 5.46 3.33 12.25
CA ASP A 86 4.38 2.39 12.55
C ASP A 86 3.16 3.15 13.10
N GLY A 87 1.98 2.80 12.60
CA GLY A 87 0.72 3.47 12.94
C GLY A 87 0.47 4.79 12.21
N ASP A 88 1.36 5.22 11.30
CA ASP A 88 1.05 6.36 10.44
C ASP A 88 -0.10 6.04 9.49
N TRP A 89 -1.03 6.97 9.35
CA TRP A 89 -2.09 6.94 8.36
C TRP A 89 -1.67 7.80 7.16
N VAL A 90 -1.77 7.24 5.94
CA VAL A 90 -1.70 7.94 4.66
C VAL A 90 -3.07 7.94 3.96
N GLU A 91 -3.55 9.13 3.56
CA GLU A 91 -4.77 9.32 2.74
C GLU A 91 -4.43 10.04 1.44
N THR A 92 -5.02 9.61 0.33
CA THR A 92 -4.99 10.30 -0.97
C THR A 92 -6.35 10.93 -1.29
N ASP A 93 -6.33 12.10 -1.93
CA ASP A 93 -7.56 12.73 -2.45
C ASP A 93 -8.07 12.09 -3.76
N ALA A 94 -9.09 12.70 -4.36
CA ALA A 94 -9.75 12.20 -5.58
C ALA A 94 -8.90 12.25 -6.86
N GLU A 95 -7.77 12.95 -6.87
CA GLU A 95 -6.95 13.12 -8.08
C GLU A 95 -5.51 12.63 -7.92
N THR A 96 -5.17 12.17 -6.72
CA THR A 96 -3.78 11.95 -6.31
C THR A 96 -3.48 10.49 -6.04
N ARG A 97 -2.30 10.05 -6.46
CA ARG A 97 -1.71 8.75 -6.12
C ARG A 97 -0.49 8.97 -5.25
N ALA A 98 -0.21 8.05 -4.35
CA ALA A 98 1.00 8.07 -3.52
C ALA A 98 1.83 6.80 -3.78
N LEU A 99 3.15 6.91 -3.83
CA LEU A 99 4.08 5.78 -3.90
C LEU A 99 4.84 5.69 -2.58
N LEU A 100 4.72 4.55 -1.91
CA LEU A 100 5.39 4.23 -0.66
C LEU A 100 6.45 3.16 -0.91
N SER A 101 7.68 3.39 -0.48
CA SER A 101 8.73 2.37 -0.46
C SER A 101 8.96 1.85 0.95
N PHE A 102 8.81 0.55 1.15
CA PHE A 102 9.09 -0.12 2.41
C PHE A 102 10.54 -0.59 2.46
N ARG A 103 11.17 -0.52 3.64
CA ARG A 103 12.58 -0.92 3.83
C ARG A 103 12.87 -2.38 3.47
N MET A 104 11.86 -3.25 3.58
CA MET A 104 11.87 -4.66 3.18
C MET A 104 11.87 -4.89 1.66
N GLY A 105 11.88 -3.83 0.85
CA GLY A 105 11.99 -3.92 -0.60
C GLY A 105 10.65 -4.11 -1.31
N TYR A 106 9.53 -3.72 -0.69
CA TYR A 106 8.23 -3.62 -1.34
C TYR A 106 7.90 -2.17 -1.67
N GLU A 107 7.16 -1.97 -2.74
CA GLU A 107 6.52 -0.71 -3.10
C GLU A 107 5.01 -0.88 -3.04
N VAL A 108 4.34 0.08 -2.42
CA VAL A 108 2.88 0.18 -2.39
C VAL A 108 2.49 1.48 -3.05
N GLN A 109 1.74 1.39 -4.13
CA GLN A 109 1.14 2.54 -4.77
C GLN A 109 -0.33 2.63 -4.37
N LEU A 110 -0.76 3.78 -3.86
CA LEU A 110 -2.14 4.08 -3.52
C LEU A 110 -2.83 4.77 -4.68
N ALA A 111 -4.05 4.32 -5.00
CA ALA A 111 -4.96 5.00 -5.91
C ALA A 111 -5.46 6.32 -5.31
N PRO A 112 -6.19 7.13 -6.08
CA PRO A 112 -7.06 8.15 -5.51
C PRO A 112 -8.04 7.61 -4.47
N GLU A 113 -8.48 8.49 -3.57
CA GLU A 113 -9.48 8.23 -2.51
C GLU A 113 -9.16 7.06 -1.57
N SER A 114 -7.87 6.74 -1.43
CA SER A 114 -7.39 5.58 -0.69
C SER A 114 -6.93 5.96 0.70
N HIS A 115 -7.17 5.08 1.65
CA HIS A 115 -6.77 5.24 3.05
C HIS A 115 -6.04 3.97 3.48
N LEU A 116 -4.77 4.14 3.84
CA LEU A 116 -3.87 3.10 4.32
C LEU A 116 -3.25 3.47 5.67
N VAL A 117 -3.15 2.51 6.58
CA VAL A 117 -2.36 2.58 7.82
C VAL A 117 -1.11 1.73 7.65
N VAL A 118 0.04 2.31 7.97
CA VAL A 118 1.35 1.66 7.81
C VAL A 118 1.68 0.89 9.08
N HIS A 119 2.04 -0.38 8.93
CA HIS A 119 2.62 -1.20 9.99
C HIS A 119 3.88 -1.94 9.49
N ASN A 120 4.61 -2.58 10.38
CA ASN A 120 5.71 -3.46 10.02
C ASN A 120 5.39 -4.93 10.38
N PRO A 121 5.37 -5.90 9.45
CA PRO A 121 5.66 -5.86 8.01
C PRO A 121 4.40 -5.84 7.12
N ARG A 122 3.37 -5.07 7.52
CA ARG A 122 2.05 -5.13 6.90
C ARG A 122 1.44 -3.75 6.74
N VAL A 123 0.39 -3.63 5.94
CA VAL A 123 -0.40 -2.40 5.86
C VAL A 123 -1.87 -2.74 6.02
N THR A 124 -2.63 -1.81 6.59
CA THR A 124 -4.09 -1.95 6.66
C THR A 124 -4.72 -1.01 5.67
N LEU A 125 -5.37 -1.54 4.64
CA LEU A 125 -6.14 -0.78 3.65
C LEU A 125 -7.60 -0.74 4.11
N THR A 126 -8.06 0.42 4.56
CA THR A 126 -9.45 0.58 5.02
C THR A 126 -10.39 0.97 3.87
N ARG A 127 -9.88 1.70 2.87
CA ARG A 127 -10.67 2.16 1.71
C ARG A 127 -9.79 2.38 0.49
N GLY A 128 -10.35 2.16 -0.69
CA GLY A 128 -9.74 2.49 -1.96
C GLY A 128 -8.90 1.34 -2.50
N TRP A 129 -7.87 1.64 -3.28
CA TRP A 129 -7.06 0.64 -3.97
C TRP A 129 -5.58 0.82 -3.70
N ALA A 130 -4.88 -0.30 -3.59
CA ALA A 130 -3.43 -0.36 -3.50
C ALA A 130 -2.89 -1.39 -4.49
N TYR A 131 -1.79 -1.04 -5.13
CA TYR A 131 -0.99 -1.95 -5.93
C TYR A 131 0.33 -2.21 -5.23
N VAL A 132 0.63 -3.49 -5.01
CA VAL A 132 1.80 -3.96 -4.26
C VAL A 132 2.74 -4.66 -5.22
N ARG A 133 4.02 -4.28 -5.21
CA ARG A 133 5.07 -4.95 -5.99
C ARG A 133 6.38 -5.05 -5.22
N LYS A 134 7.22 -5.99 -5.64
CA LYS A 134 8.62 -6.08 -5.18
C LYS A 134 9.48 -5.04 -5.92
N LYS A 135 10.35 -4.36 -5.18
CA LYS A 135 11.39 -3.46 -5.70
C LYS A 135 12.66 -4.22 -6.08
N LEU A 136 12.95 -5.32 -5.38
CA LEU A 136 14.13 -6.15 -5.58
C LEU A 136 13.72 -7.56 -6.02
N GLU A 137 14.52 -8.20 -6.89
CA GLU A 137 14.23 -9.56 -7.35
C GLU A 137 14.32 -10.61 -6.23
N GLN A 138 15.06 -10.31 -5.15
CA GLN A 138 15.38 -11.25 -4.07
C GLN A 138 14.64 -10.95 -2.76
N VAL A 139 13.49 -10.28 -2.80
CA VAL A 139 12.70 -10.07 -1.57
C VAL A 139 12.16 -11.41 -1.07
N ARG A 140 12.66 -11.84 0.09
CA ARG A 140 12.24 -13.09 0.76
C ARG A 140 11.23 -12.87 1.87
N GLU A 141 11.10 -11.63 2.31
CA GLU A 141 10.17 -11.24 3.36
C GLU A 141 8.75 -11.22 2.82
N SER A 142 7.78 -11.66 3.62
CA SER A 142 6.36 -11.56 3.27
C SER A 142 5.87 -10.15 3.54
N PHE A 143 5.16 -9.57 2.57
CA PHE A 143 4.39 -8.35 2.78
C PHE A 143 2.91 -8.70 2.81
N ARG A 144 2.17 -8.11 3.75
CA ARG A 144 0.74 -8.38 3.92
C ARG A 144 -0.05 -7.08 3.81
N VAL A 145 -1.15 -7.12 3.07
CA VAL A 145 -2.19 -6.10 3.10
C VAL A 145 -3.38 -6.68 3.83
N GLU A 146 -3.79 -6.03 4.91
CA GLU A 146 -4.97 -6.38 5.68
C GLU A 146 -6.10 -5.41 5.34
N THR A 147 -7.29 -5.92 5.22
CA THR A 147 -8.54 -5.16 5.24
C THR A 147 -9.35 -5.62 6.45
N GLU A 148 -10.57 -5.12 6.59
CA GLU A 148 -11.48 -5.60 7.63
C GLU A 148 -11.72 -7.12 7.53
N PHE A 149 -11.83 -7.67 6.31
CA PHE A 149 -12.27 -9.05 6.08
C PHE A 149 -11.16 -10.00 5.64
N VAL A 150 -10.09 -9.47 5.02
CA VAL A 150 -9.07 -10.26 4.31
C VAL A 150 -7.67 -9.82 4.67
N ILE A 151 -6.81 -10.80 4.88
CA ILE A 151 -5.35 -10.65 4.83
C ILE A 151 -4.88 -11.22 3.49
N ALA A 152 -4.25 -10.39 2.67
CA ALA A 152 -3.70 -10.76 1.37
C ALA A 152 -2.19 -10.53 1.35
N GLY A 153 -1.43 -11.57 1.00
CA GLY A 153 -0.02 -11.41 0.68
C GLY A 153 0.83 -12.61 1.02
N THR A 154 1.95 -12.74 0.32
CA THR A 154 3.01 -13.73 0.58
C THR A 154 4.35 -13.11 0.16
N ALA A 155 5.45 -13.87 0.26
CA ALA A 155 6.74 -13.40 -0.20
C ALA A 155 6.81 -13.35 -1.74
N GLY A 156 7.32 -12.25 -2.28
CA GLY A 156 7.69 -12.10 -3.68
C GLY A 156 6.53 -11.94 -4.66
N THR A 157 5.34 -11.58 -4.17
CA THR A 157 4.14 -11.38 -5.00
C THR A 157 3.97 -9.96 -5.51
N GLU A 158 3.24 -9.86 -6.62
CA GLU A 158 2.74 -8.61 -7.17
C GLU A 158 1.22 -8.72 -7.39
N PHE A 159 0.46 -7.79 -6.81
CA PHE A 159 -1.00 -7.85 -6.83
C PHE A 159 -1.65 -6.49 -6.62
N LEU A 160 -2.90 -6.38 -7.07
CA LEU A 160 -3.80 -5.28 -6.76
C LEU A 160 -4.77 -5.73 -5.68
N ILE A 161 -5.09 -4.82 -4.76
CA ILE A 161 -6.13 -5.02 -3.76
C ILE A 161 -6.98 -3.77 -3.63
N GLY A 162 -8.29 -3.96 -3.58
CA GLY A 162 -9.28 -2.90 -3.42
C GLY A 162 -10.22 -3.22 -2.27
N SER A 163 -10.52 -2.21 -1.46
CA SER A 163 -11.59 -2.23 -0.46
C SER A 163 -12.66 -1.23 -0.91
N GLU A 164 -13.77 -1.76 -1.42
CA GLU A 164 -14.90 -1.01 -1.97
C GLU A 164 -16.00 -0.84 -0.90
N PRO A 165 -16.90 0.15 -1.07
CA PRO A 165 -18.11 0.24 -0.24
C PRO A 165 -18.94 -1.04 -0.29
N GLY A 166 -19.61 -1.37 0.82
CA GLY A 166 -20.47 -2.57 0.92
C GLY A 166 -19.69 -3.85 1.22
N ASP A 167 -18.59 -3.72 1.96
CA ASP A 167 -17.79 -4.84 2.49
C ASP A 167 -17.20 -5.73 1.41
N VAL A 168 -16.91 -5.17 0.23
CA VAL A 168 -16.35 -5.90 -0.90
C VAL A 168 -14.85 -5.67 -0.99
N VAL A 169 -14.09 -6.76 -0.90
CA VAL A 169 -12.63 -6.75 -1.09
C VAL A 169 -12.30 -7.52 -2.35
N THR A 170 -11.60 -6.89 -3.27
CA THR A 170 -11.14 -7.51 -4.51
C THR A 170 -9.62 -7.61 -4.51
N VAL A 171 -9.09 -8.80 -4.81
CA VAL A 171 -7.65 -9.04 -4.95
C VAL A 171 -7.38 -9.66 -6.32
N THR A 172 -6.50 -9.04 -7.09
CA THR A 172 -6.08 -9.52 -8.43
C THR A 172 -4.59 -9.76 -8.45
N VAL A 173 -4.17 -10.97 -8.82
CA VAL A 173 -2.76 -11.36 -8.80
C VAL A 173 -2.12 -11.14 -10.17
N VAL A 174 -1.02 -10.39 -10.18
CA VAL A 174 -0.21 -10.13 -11.37
C VAL A 174 0.96 -11.11 -11.45
N GLU A 175 1.69 -11.30 -10.34
CA GLU A 175 2.83 -12.21 -10.26
C GLU A 175 2.86 -12.96 -8.91
N GLY A 176 3.32 -14.21 -8.93
CA GLY A 176 3.48 -15.05 -7.73
C GLY A 176 2.17 -15.71 -7.29
N VAL A 177 2.11 -16.15 -6.03
CA VAL A 177 0.93 -16.79 -5.43
C VAL A 177 0.51 -16.02 -4.20
N VAL A 178 -0.61 -15.32 -4.27
CA VAL A 178 -1.15 -14.56 -3.13
C VAL A 178 -2.05 -15.47 -2.32
N ARG A 179 -1.78 -15.54 -1.02
CA ARG A 179 -2.64 -16.25 -0.07
C ARG A 179 -3.62 -15.26 0.52
N LEU A 180 -4.91 -15.57 0.41
CA LEU A 180 -6.00 -14.89 1.10
C LEU A 180 -6.31 -15.66 2.38
N GLU A 181 -6.34 -14.95 3.50
CA GLU A 181 -6.75 -15.48 4.81
C GLU A 181 -7.87 -14.61 5.37
N PRO A 182 -8.85 -15.17 6.09
CA PRO A 182 -9.84 -14.35 6.78
C PRO A 182 -9.18 -13.66 7.98
N THR A 183 -9.61 -12.43 8.27
CA THR A 183 -9.21 -11.76 9.51
C THR A 183 -9.78 -12.45 10.76
N ALA A 184 -11.00 -13.02 10.65
CA ALA A 184 -11.74 -13.64 11.77
C ALA A 184 -11.84 -15.18 11.72
N ALA A 185 -10.97 -15.87 10.97
CA ALA A 185 -10.93 -17.35 10.88
C ALA A 185 -12.23 -18.05 10.39
N GLN A 186 -13.08 -17.35 9.63
CA GLN A 186 -14.39 -17.82 9.19
C GLN A 186 -14.41 -18.71 7.94
N TRP A 187 -13.32 -18.72 7.16
CA TRP A 187 -13.16 -19.60 6.00
C TRP A 187 -11.71 -20.06 5.87
N GLN A 188 -11.48 -21.15 5.14
CA GLN A 188 -10.13 -21.69 4.96
C GLN A 188 -9.31 -20.84 3.98
N PRO A 189 -8.03 -20.56 4.26
CA PRO A 189 -7.18 -19.78 3.37
C PRO A 189 -7.21 -20.26 1.91
N VAL A 190 -7.24 -19.33 0.97
CA VAL A 190 -7.30 -19.61 -0.48
C VAL A 190 -6.07 -19.03 -1.16
N ALA A 191 -5.42 -19.81 -2.01
CA ALA A 191 -4.27 -19.36 -2.79
C ALA A 191 -4.73 -18.93 -4.19
N LEU A 192 -4.49 -17.66 -4.53
CA LEU A 192 -4.67 -17.09 -5.86
C LEU A 192 -3.35 -17.14 -6.64
N ARG A 193 -3.43 -17.55 -7.90
CA ARG A 193 -2.32 -17.65 -8.86
C ARG A 193 -2.33 -16.47 -9.83
N PRO A 194 -1.26 -16.28 -10.64
CA PRO A 194 -1.24 -15.21 -11.62
C PRO A 194 -2.46 -15.26 -12.53
N LEU A 195 -3.02 -14.08 -12.82
CA LEU A 195 -4.24 -13.91 -13.59
C LEU A 195 -5.50 -14.46 -12.92
N GLU A 196 -5.48 -14.73 -11.61
CA GLU A 196 -6.69 -15.00 -10.84
C GLU A 196 -7.10 -13.75 -10.03
N GLN A 197 -8.41 -13.63 -9.83
CA GLN A 197 -9.02 -12.64 -8.96
C GLN A 197 -9.85 -13.37 -7.90
N GLY A 198 -9.72 -12.93 -6.65
CA GLY A 198 -10.62 -13.28 -5.56
C GLY A 198 -11.45 -12.07 -5.15
N THR A 199 -12.76 -12.26 -4.99
CA THR A 199 -13.65 -11.24 -4.42
C THR A 199 -14.28 -11.79 -3.15
N VAL A 200 -14.06 -11.10 -2.03
CA VAL A 200 -14.65 -11.39 -0.73
C VAL A 200 -15.75 -10.37 -0.45
N ARG A 201 -16.88 -10.83 0.11
CA ARG A 201 -18.00 -9.97 0.53
C ARG A 201 -18.29 -10.23 2.00
N GLY A 202 -17.94 -9.27 2.85
CA GLY A 202 -17.96 -9.42 4.30
C GLY A 202 -17.25 -10.70 4.72
N ASP A 203 -17.99 -11.56 5.43
CA ASP A 203 -17.44 -12.77 6.01
C ASP A 203 -17.51 -14.02 5.12
N ALA A 204 -18.00 -13.89 3.89
CA ALA A 204 -18.10 -15.02 2.97
C ALA A 204 -16.72 -15.45 2.43
N PRO A 205 -16.53 -16.74 2.10
CA PRO A 205 -15.32 -17.19 1.41
C PRO A 205 -15.15 -16.47 0.05
N PRO A 206 -13.90 -16.32 -0.43
CA PRO A 206 -13.63 -15.64 -1.69
C PRO A 206 -14.28 -16.36 -2.88
N GLN A 207 -14.94 -15.61 -3.73
CA GLN A 207 -15.33 -16.03 -5.07
C GLN A 207 -14.12 -15.83 -5.99
N THR A 208 -13.58 -16.92 -6.53
CA THR A 208 -12.41 -16.87 -7.40
C THR A 208 -12.78 -16.97 -8.87
N ARG A 209 -12.13 -16.19 -9.72
CA ARG A 209 -12.24 -16.32 -11.18
C ARG A 209 -10.89 -16.16 -11.86
N GLN A 210 -10.73 -16.83 -13.00
CA GLN A 210 -9.62 -16.60 -13.91
C GLN A 210 -9.90 -15.34 -14.75
N LEU A 211 -8.90 -14.49 -14.92
CA LEU A 211 -8.92 -13.32 -15.79
C LEU A 211 -8.13 -13.60 -17.07
N PRO A 212 -8.59 -13.10 -18.23
CA PRO A 212 -7.76 -13.02 -19.41
C PRO A 212 -6.61 -12.03 -19.19
N ARG A 213 -5.45 -12.30 -19.80
CA ARG A 213 -4.25 -11.46 -19.64
C ARG A 213 -4.51 -9.97 -19.94
N GLN A 214 -5.31 -9.70 -20.95
CA GLN A 214 -5.68 -8.34 -21.37
C GLN A 214 -6.40 -7.56 -20.26
N GLU A 215 -7.26 -8.22 -19.48
CA GLU A 215 -7.97 -7.57 -18.36
C GLU A 215 -7.00 -7.20 -17.24
N VAL A 216 -6.05 -8.09 -16.92
CA VAL A 216 -4.99 -7.79 -15.95
C VAL A 216 -4.09 -6.65 -16.42
N ASP A 217 -3.70 -6.64 -17.69
CA ASP A 217 -2.88 -5.56 -18.26
C ASP A 217 -3.61 -4.20 -18.18
N VAL A 218 -4.93 -4.16 -18.42
CA VAL A 218 -5.75 -2.95 -18.25
C VAL A 218 -5.84 -2.51 -16.80
N LEU A 219 -6.02 -3.45 -15.86
CA LEU A 219 -6.04 -3.15 -14.43
C LEU A 219 -4.68 -2.65 -13.92
N HIS A 220 -3.59 -3.14 -14.51
CA HIS A 220 -2.22 -2.80 -14.16
C HIS A 220 -1.75 -1.47 -14.78
N ALA A 221 -2.22 -1.13 -15.98
CA ALA A 221 -1.76 0.03 -16.75
C ALA A 221 -1.77 1.37 -15.98
N PRO A 222 -2.79 1.71 -15.16
CA PRO A 222 -2.79 2.93 -14.36
C PRO A 222 -1.63 3.01 -13.36
N TRP A 223 -1.10 1.86 -12.94
CA TRP A 223 -0.05 1.73 -11.92
C TRP A 223 1.36 1.63 -12.53
N ALA A 224 1.46 1.55 -13.85
CA ALA A 224 2.73 1.70 -14.52
C ALA A 224 3.29 3.11 -14.19
N PRO A 225 4.59 3.24 -13.90
CA PRO A 225 5.20 4.55 -13.78
C PRO A 225 4.92 5.32 -15.07
N ALA A 226 4.44 6.57 -14.95
CA ALA A 226 4.26 7.44 -16.11
C ALA A 226 5.56 7.40 -16.94
N CYS A 227 5.45 7.01 -18.20
CA CYS A 227 6.57 6.72 -19.08
C CYS A 227 7.64 7.83 -19.00
N GLY A 228 8.81 7.51 -18.44
CA GLY A 228 9.88 8.48 -18.23
C GLY A 228 11.07 7.99 -17.42
N PHE A 229 10.90 6.96 -16.57
CA PHE A 229 12.03 6.34 -15.89
C PHE A 229 12.71 5.29 -16.78
N PRO A 230 14.03 5.38 -17.03
CA PRO A 230 14.75 4.29 -17.64
C PRO A 230 14.64 3.08 -16.72
N ARG A 231 13.95 2.04 -17.20
CA ARG A 231 14.03 0.69 -16.67
C ARG A 231 15.51 0.40 -16.38
N TRP A 232 15.86 0.29 -15.10
CA TRP A 232 17.23 0.07 -14.66
C TRP A 232 17.79 -1.15 -15.41
N SER A 233 18.64 -0.88 -16.40
CA SER A 233 19.30 -1.90 -17.19
C SER A 233 20.50 -2.37 -16.38
N GLY A 234 20.27 -3.38 -15.55
CA GLY A 234 21.33 -4.11 -14.85
C GLY A 234 22.43 -4.51 -15.83
N SER A 235 23.58 -3.85 -15.67
CA SER A 235 24.93 -4.28 -16.04
C SER A 235 25.04 -5.27 -17.21
N ARG A 236 25.27 -4.75 -18.42
CA ARG A 236 25.93 -5.51 -19.48
C ARG A 236 27.23 -6.09 -18.94
N ARG A 237 27.32 -7.42 -18.94
CA ARG A 237 28.57 -8.19 -18.82
C ARG A 237 29.65 -7.50 -19.64
N ARG A 238 30.71 -7.05 -18.96
CA ARG A 238 32.03 -6.82 -19.57
C ARG A 238 32.47 -8.15 -20.20
N ARG A 239 32.32 -8.28 -21.52
CA ARG A 239 33.10 -9.24 -22.31
C ARG A 239 34.57 -8.81 -22.17
N ARG A 240 35.32 -9.55 -21.36
CA ARG A 240 36.78 -9.58 -21.44
C ARG A 240 37.16 -10.12 -22.81
N GLY A 241 38.17 -9.48 -23.39
CA GLY A 241 38.62 -9.69 -24.76
C GLY A 241 39.15 -11.11 -25.01
N GLY A 242 39.03 -11.50 -26.27
CA GLY A 242 39.79 -12.57 -26.91
C GLY A 242 40.20 -12.06 -28.28
N SER A 243 41.44 -11.58 -28.36
CA SER A 243 42.16 -11.29 -29.59
C SER A 243 42.70 -12.59 -30.15
N SER A 244 42.39 -12.90 -31.42
CA SER A 244 43.15 -13.78 -32.31
C SER A 244 42.50 -13.71 -33.70
N SER A 245 43.03 -12.93 -34.63
CA SER A 245 43.93 -13.38 -35.71
C SER A 245 43.34 -14.48 -36.61
N GLY A 246 43.16 -14.19 -37.91
CA GLY A 246 43.10 -15.25 -38.91
C GLY A 246 42.31 -14.99 -40.20
N ARG A 247 43.03 -14.53 -41.24
CA ARG A 247 42.96 -14.92 -42.67
C ARG A 247 41.63 -14.88 -43.46
N ALA A 248 41.66 -13.98 -44.45
CA ALA A 248 41.48 -14.20 -45.91
C ALA A 248 40.80 -15.49 -46.43
N SER A 249 39.75 -15.29 -47.23
CA SER A 249 39.56 -15.71 -48.65
C SER A 249 38.08 -15.54 -49.01
N SER A 250 37.67 -14.54 -49.82
CA SER A 250 37.41 -14.67 -51.26
C SER A 250 37.03 -16.08 -51.68
N TRP A 251 35.77 -16.36 -52.03
CA TRP A 251 35.37 -17.15 -53.20
C TRP A 251 33.93 -16.80 -53.59
N GLU A 252 33.76 -16.82 -54.90
CA GLU A 252 32.69 -16.34 -55.75
C GLU A 252 31.42 -17.19 -55.74
N SER A 253 30.37 -16.56 -56.30
CA SER A 253 29.42 -17.15 -57.26
C SER A 253 28.10 -17.76 -56.76
N SER A 254 27.06 -17.09 -57.26
CA SER A 254 25.95 -17.67 -58.03
C SER A 254 24.78 -18.32 -57.29
N ALA A 255 23.62 -17.65 -57.37
CA ALA A 255 22.44 -18.28 -57.95
C ALA A 255 21.43 -17.21 -58.40
N ALA A 256 21.08 -17.31 -59.68
CA ALA A 256 20.22 -16.42 -60.43
C ALA A 256 18.71 -16.66 -60.16
N ARG A 257 17.94 -15.71 -60.68
CA ARG A 257 16.48 -15.56 -60.63
C ARG A 257 15.73 -16.71 -61.32
N SER A 258 14.50 -16.90 -60.80
CA SER A 258 13.18 -17.31 -61.37
C SER A 258 13.06 -17.64 -62.88
N PRO A 259 11.99 -18.28 -63.41
CA PRO A 259 10.60 -18.38 -62.88
C PRO A 259 9.78 -19.67 -63.22
N GLY A 260 8.59 -19.78 -62.62
CA GLY A 260 7.34 -19.96 -63.38
C GLY A 260 6.68 -21.35 -63.49
N ARG A 261 5.34 -21.33 -63.26
CA ARG A 261 4.21 -22.16 -63.80
C ARG A 261 3.34 -22.70 -62.65
N ARG A 262 2.10 -22.21 -62.46
CA ARG A 262 0.83 -22.62 -63.13
C ARG A 262 0.75 -24.16 -63.24
N SER A 263 -0.25 -24.87 -62.70
CA SER A 263 -1.64 -24.84 -63.15
C SER A 263 -2.53 -25.74 -62.28
N ARG A 264 -3.79 -25.32 -62.11
CA ARG A 264 -5.06 -26.06 -62.31
C ARG A 264 -5.50 -27.25 -61.42
N GLU A 265 -6.74 -27.08 -60.95
CA GLU A 265 -7.90 -27.99 -60.97
C GLU A 265 -7.88 -29.25 -60.09
N ARG A 266 -8.75 -29.27 -59.07
CA ARG A 266 -10.12 -29.78 -59.18
C ARG A 266 -11.00 -29.20 -58.08
#